data_AF-A0AAJ2U324-F1
#
_entry.id   AF-A0AAJ2U324-F1
#
_cell.length_a   1.000
_cell.length_b   1.000
_cell.length_c   1.000
_cell.angle_alpha   90.00
_cell.angle_beta   90.00
_cell.angle_gamma   90.00
#
_symmetry.space_group_name_H-M   'P 1'
#
loop_
_entity.id
_entity.type
_entity.pdbx_description
1 polymer ?
#
loop_
_entity_poly.entity_id
_entity_poly.type
_entity_poly.pdbx_seq_one_letter_code
_entity_poly.pdbx_strand_id
1 'polypeptide(L)'
;IMNFILGIVPENAVAVLAGGDLLPILFFAVLFGVAAASLGEKAAPVISFFEKVSQIFFSIVNIVMKVSPIAAFGAMAYTIGNFGIGSLVSLGKLMGSVYITMFLFIVLILGAIAKFYHFNIFSFLKYIKDEILLVLGTSSSESA
;
A
#
# COMPACT_ATOMS: atom_id res chain seq x y z
N ILE A 1 14.24 -3.75 -21.86
CA ILE A 1 14.34 -4.94 -20.99
C ILE A 1 15.69 -5.02 -20.30
N MET A 2 16.82 -5.04 -21.03
CA MET A 2 18.16 -5.07 -20.40
C MET A 2 18.41 -3.90 -19.44
N ASN A 3 18.07 -2.66 -19.83
CA ASN A 3 18.16 -1.49 -18.94
C ASN A 3 17.19 -1.54 -17.74
N PHE A 4 16.07 -2.26 -17.84
CA PHE A 4 15.15 -2.44 -16.71
C PHE A 4 15.71 -3.44 -15.70
N ILE A 5 16.28 -4.54 -16.18
CA ILE A 5 16.93 -5.56 -15.32
C ILE A 5 18.19 -4.99 -14.67
N LEU A 6 19.03 -4.27 -15.42
CA LEU A 6 20.21 -3.60 -14.89
C LEU A 6 19.84 -2.48 -13.92
N GLY A 7 18.71 -1.79 -14.14
CA GLY A 7 18.18 -0.79 -13.23
C GLY A 7 17.63 -1.34 -11.91
N ILE A 8 17.44 -2.65 -11.75
CA ILE A 8 17.05 -3.26 -10.46
C ILE A 8 18.28 -3.43 -9.55
N VAL A 9 19.44 -3.72 -10.15
CA VAL A 9 20.67 -3.96 -9.40
C VAL A 9 21.28 -2.62 -9.03
N PRO A 10 21.37 -2.29 -7.74
CA PRO A 10 21.89 -1.00 -7.33
C PRO A 10 23.39 -0.91 -7.58
N GLU A 11 23.84 0.16 -8.23
CA GLU A 11 25.28 0.43 -8.40
C GLU A 11 25.97 0.75 -7.06
N ASN A 12 25.22 1.27 -6.08
CA ASN A 12 25.71 1.63 -4.75
C ASN A 12 24.57 1.74 -3.72
N ALA A 13 24.83 1.31 -2.48
CA ALA A 13 23.84 1.37 -1.40
C ALA A 13 23.40 2.81 -1.05
N VAL A 14 24.30 3.78 -1.22
CA VAL A 14 24.02 5.19 -0.91
C VAL A 14 23.16 5.87 -1.97
N ALA A 15 23.37 5.60 -3.28
CA ALA A 15 22.51 6.23 -4.28
C ALA A 15 21.14 5.55 -4.43
N VAL A 16 20.96 4.32 -3.94
CA VAL A 16 19.61 3.75 -3.80
C VAL A 16 18.75 4.58 -2.87
N LEU A 17 19.30 4.99 -1.74
CA LEU A 17 18.57 5.82 -0.76
C LEU A 17 18.38 7.26 -1.24
N ALA A 18 19.25 7.76 -2.13
CA ALA A 18 19.17 9.12 -2.69
C ALA A 18 18.37 9.21 -4.00
N GLY A 19 18.26 8.10 -4.74
CA GLY A 19 17.78 8.05 -6.12
C GLY A 19 16.27 8.14 -6.29
N GLY A 20 15.49 8.10 -5.20
CA GLY A 20 14.03 8.18 -5.24
C GLY A 20 13.31 7.01 -5.92
N ASP A 21 14.03 6.15 -6.64
CA ASP A 21 13.48 4.99 -7.33
C ASP A 21 13.13 3.86 -6.35
N LEU A 22 11.86 3.45 -6.33
CA LEU A 22 11.34 2.48 -5.37
C LEU A 22 11.85 1.05 -5.62
N LEU A 23 12.04 0.67 -6.89
CA LEU A 23 12.38 -0.71 -7.25
C LEU A 23 13.80 -1.13 -6.78
N PRO A 24 14.87 -0.33 -6.98
CA PRO A 24 16.19 -0.59 -6.40
C PRO A 24 16.19 -0.58 -4.86
N ILE A 25 15.43 0.32 -4.24
CA ILE A 25 15.28 0.39 -2.78
C ILE A 25 14.70 -0.90 -2.23
N LEU A 26 13.62 -1.38 -2.85
CA LEU A 26 12.97 -2.63 -2.46
C LEU A 26 13.91 -3.83 -2.64
N PHE A 27 14.61 -3.90 -3.76
CA PHE A 27 15.57 -4.98 -4.03
C PHE A 27 16.70 -5.02 -2.99
N PHE A 28 17.31 -3.86 -2.70
CA PHE A 28 18.34 -3.75 -1.68
C PHE A 28 17.81 -4.10 -0.28
N ALA A 29 16.62 -3.62 0.09
CA ALA A 29 16.01 -3.90 1.39
C ALA A 29 15.75 -5.40 1.62
N VAL A 30 15.28 -6.12 0.58
CA VAL A 30 15.09 -7.57 0.66
C VAL A 30 16.42 -8.30 0.83
N LEU A 31 17.46 -7.95 0.05
CA LEU A 31 18.78 -8.55 0.20
C LEU A 31 19.38 -8.29 1.59
N PHE A 32 19.26 -7.05 2.08
CA PHE A 32 19.69 -6.67 3.42
C PHE A 32 18.95 -7.46 4.50
N GLY A 33 17.62 -7.61 4.38
CA GLY A 33 16.80 -8.39 5.29
C GLY A 33 17.19 -9.88 5.33
N VAL A 34 17.41 -10.49 4.16
CA VAL A 34 17.87 -11.90 4.06
C VAL A 34 19.28 -12.06 4.68
N ALA A 35 20.19 -11.14 4.39
CA ALA A 35 21.53 -11.16 4.98
C ALA A 35 21.47 -10.99 6.51
N ALA A 36 20.69 -10.04 7.02
CA ALA A 36 20.50 -9.84 8.46
C ALA A 36 19.88 -11.07 9.13
N ALA A 37 18.86 -11.69 8.53
CA ALA A 37 18.26 -12.91 9.04
C ALA A 37 19.26 -14.08 9.11
N SER A 38 20.17 -14.19 8.14
CA SER A 38 21.21 -15.23 8.13
C SER A 38 22.26 -15.10 9.25
N LEU A 39 22.43 -13.90 9.81
CA LEU A 39 23.36 -13.63 10.93
C LEU A 39 22.76 -13.98 12.31
N GLY A 40 21.46 -14.30 12.38
CA GLY A 40 20.78 -14.72 13.60
C GLY A 40 20.83 -13.69 14.73
N GLU A 41 21.16 -14.12 15.95
CA GLU A 41 21.18 -13.27 17.15
C GLU A 41 22.10 -12.04 17.03
N LYS A 42 23.15 -12.10 16.21
CA LYS A 42 24.06 -10.96 16.00
C LYS A 42 23.39 -9.79 15.27
N ALA A 43 22.34 -10.06 14.49
CA ALA A 43 21.58 -9.03 13.77
C ALA A 43 20.38 -8.50 14.57
N ALA A 44 20.04 -9.11 15.71
CA ALA A 44 18.93 -8.67 16.58
C ALA A 44 18.94 -7.16 16.94
N PRO A 45 20.09 -6.53 17.30
CA PRO A 45 20.10 -5.08 17.57
C PRO A 45 19.79 -4.23 16.33
N VAL A 46 20.17 -4.71 15.13
CA VAL A 46 19.91 -4.01 13.88
C VAL A 46 18.44 -4.14 13.49
N ILE A 47 17.88 -5.35 13.59
CA ILE A 47 16.45 -5.60 13.29
C ILE A 47 15.55 -4.79 14.24
N SER A 48 15.82 -4.84 15.55
CA SER A 48 15.06 -4.06 16.54
C SER A 48 15.19 -2.55 16.36
N PHE A 49 16.31 -2.06 15.80
CA PHE A 49 16.44 -0.66 15.41
C PHE A 49 15.46 -0.32 14.28
N PHE A 50 15.41 -1.12 13.20
CA PHE A 50 14.48 -0.89 12.09
C PHE A 50 13.01 -1.01 12.51
N GLU A 51 12.67 -1.93 13.41
CA GLU A 51 11.32 -2.03 13.99
C GLU A 51 10.91 -0.74 14.72
N LYS A 52 11.80 -0.20 15.56
CA LYS A 52 11.56 1.08 16.26
C LYS A 52 11.41 2.24 15.30
N VAL A 53 12.24 2.28 14.25
CA VAL A 53 12.12 3.29 13.18
C VAL A 53 10.75 3.17 12.49
N SER A 54 10.29 1.96 12.17
CA SER A 54 8.95 1.74 11.59
C SER A 54 7.84 2.26 12.52
N GLN A 55 7.94 1.99 13.83
CA GLN A 55 6.98 2.51 14.83
C GLN A 55 6.97 4.05 14.89
N ILE A 56 8.13 4.69 14.73
CA ILE A 56 8.23 6.16 14.63
C ILE A 56 7.52 6.64 13.36
N PHE A 57 7.73 5.99 12.21
CA PHE A 57 7.02 6.31 10.98
C PHE A 57 5.49 6.17 11.14
N PHE A 58 4.99 5.11 11.78
CA PHE A 58 3.56 5.01 12.08
C PHE A 58 3.07 6.09 13.03
N SER A 59 3.86 6.49 14.00
CA SER A 59 3.52 7.60 14.89
C SER A 59 3.40 8.93 14.13
N ILE A 60 4.30 9.17 13.17
CA ILE A 60 4.23 10.34 12.27
C ILE A 60 2.98 10.27 11.41
N VAL A 61 2.69 9.13 10.78
CA VAL A 61 1.47 8.94 9.97
C VAL A 61 0.22 9.20 10.83
N ASN A 62 0.17 8.72 12.07
CA ASN A 62 -0.93 8.99 13.00
C ASN A 62 -1.13 10.49 13.29
N ILE A 63 -0.03 11.24 13.47
CA ILE A 63 -0.11 12.70 13.66
C ILE A 63 -0.66 13.37 12.40
N VAL A 64 -0.17 12.98 11.22
CA VAL A 64 -0.64 13.52 9.93
C VAL A 64 -2.13 13.19 9.72
N MET A 65 -2.56 11.98 10.08
CA MET A 65 -3.96 11.55 9.99
C MET A 65 -4.90 12.41 10.84
N LYS A 66 -4.46 12.95 11.99
CA LYS A 66 -5.26 13.90 12.79
C LYS A 66 -5.48 15.24 12.07
N VAL A 67 -4.52 15.65 11.25
CA VAL A 67 -4.57 16.90 10.46
C VAL A 67 -5.28 16.68 9.12
N SER A 68 -5.32 15.44 8.63
CA SER A 68 -5.95 15.05 7.36
C SER A 68 -7.38 15.59 7.16
N PRO A 69 -8.30 15.60 8.14
CA PRO A 69 -9.65 16.15 7.95
C PRO A 69 -9.65 17.64 7.57
N ILE A 70 -8.76 18.43 8.18
CA ILE A 70 -8.63 19.86 7.90
C ILE A 70 -8.01 20.06 6.51
N ALA A 71 -6.98 19.27 6.18
CA ALA A 71 -6.36 19.29 4.86
C ALA A 71 -7.35 18.89 3.74
N ALA A 72 -8.15 17.85 3.97
CA ALA A 72 -9.18 17.39 3.04
C ALA A 72 -10.29 18.43 2.88
N PHE A 73 -10.73 19.06 3.98
CA PHE A 73 -11.69 20.17 3.92
C PHE A 73 -11.14 21.33 3.10
N GLY A 74 -9.90 21.74 3.33
CA GLY A 74 -9.23 22.79 2.56
C GLY A 74 -9.10 22.44 1.07
N ALA A 75 -8.70 21.21 0.75
CA ALA A 75 -8.57 20.73 -0.62
C ALA A 75 -9.93 20.68 -1.34
N MET A 76 -10.99 20.22 -0.68
CA MET A 76 -12.34 20.21 -1.22
C MET A 76 -12.89 21.64 -1.39
N ALA A 77 -12.70 22.52 -0.42
CA ALA A 77 -13.11 23.91 -0.49
C ALA A 77 -12.42 24.65 -1.65
N TYR A 78 -11.11 24.45 -1.83
CA TYR A 78 -10.35 24.99 -2.96
C TYR A 78 -10.86 24.46 -4.30
N THR A 79 -11.11 23.16 -4.38
CA THR A 79 -11.60 22.51 -5.61
C THR A 79 -12.98 23.04 -5.99
N ILE A 80 -13.90 23.16 -5.03
CA ILE A 80 -15.24 23.72 -5.26
C ILE A 80 -15.17 25.22 -5.57
N GLY A 81 -14.30 25.97 -4.91
CA GLY A 81 -14.13 27.41 -5.12
C GLY A 81 -13.59 27.78 -6.51
N ASN A 82 -12.64 26.99 -7.04
CA ASN A 82 -12.02 27.27 -8.34
C ASN A 82 -12.68 26.55 -9.52
N PHE A 83 -13.13 25.31 -9.32
CA PHE A 83 -13.65 24.44 -10.38
C PHE A 83 -15.17 24.19 -10.28
N GLY A 84 -15.83 24.77 -9.28
CA GLY A 84 -17.26 24.64 -9.06
C GLY A 84 -17.70 23.23 -8.65
N ILE A 85 -19.02 23.04 -8.50
CA ILE A 85 -19.63 21.75 -8.12
C ILE A 85 -19.48 20.68 -9.21
N GLY A 86 -19.28 21.08 -10.48
CA GLY A 86 -19.06 20.15 -11.59
C GLY A 86 -17.80 19.29 -11.45
N SER A 87 -16.77 19.79 -10.76
CA SER A 87 -15.55 19.03 -10.46
C SER A 87 -15.82 17.84 -9.53
N LEU A 88 -16.70 18.01 -8.53
CA LEU A 88 -17.14 16.95 -7.61
C LEU A 88 -17.82 15.79 -8.35
N VAL A 89 -18.61 16.09 -9.38
CA VAL A 89 -19.26 15.06 -10.21
C VAL A 89 -18.22 14.26 -10.99
N SER A 90 -17.18 14.90 -11.53
CA SER A 90 -16.11 14.20 -12.24
C SER A 90 -15.29 13.31 -11.30
N LEU A 91 -14.99 13.80 -10.10
CA LEU A 91 -14.31 13.00 -9.08
C LEU A 91 -15.18 11.83 -8.61
N GLY A 92 -16.49 12.05 -8.43
CA GLY A 92 -17.45 11.00 -8.12
C GLY A 92 -17.56 9.93 -9.21
N LYS A 93 -17.55 10.32 -10.49
CA LYS A 93 -17.49 9.37 -11.61
C LYS A 93 -16.20 8.55 -11.61
N LEU A 94 -15.06 9.18 -11.31
CA LEU A 94 -13.77 8.49 -11.18
C LEU A 94 -13.82 7.48 -10.02
N MET A 95 -14.28 7.89 -8.83
CA MET A 95 -14.45 6.98 -7.69
C MET A 95 -15.42 5.82 -8.02
N GLY A 96 -16.54 6.12 -8.68
CA GLY A 96 -17.48 5.11 -9.15
C GLY A 96 -16.82 4.11 -10.09
N SER A 97 -16.03 4.56 -11.06
CA SER A 97 -15.31 3.67 -11.98
C SER A 97 -14.30 2.77 -11.27
N VAL A 98 -13.61 3.29 -10.25
CA VAL A 98 -12.67 2.50 -9.44
C VAL A 98 -13.41 1.41 -8.67
N TYR A 99 -14.49 1.75 -7.97
CA TYR A 99 -15.25 0.75 -7.20
C TYR A 99 -15.94 -0.29 -8.09
N ILE A 100 -16.47 0.10 -9.23
CA ILE A 100 -17.05 -0.84 -10.21
C ILE A 100 -15.97 -1.78 -10.73
N THR A 101 -14.79 -1.26 -11.07
CA THR A 101 -13.67 -2.09 -11.57
C THR A 101 -13.19 -3.06 -10.50
N MET A 102 -13.07 -2.63 -9.24
CA MET A 102 -12.72 -3.51 -8.11
C MET A 102 -13.78 -4.60 -7.90
N PHE A 103 -15.07 -4.25 -7.95
CA PHE A 103 -16.15 -5.22 -7.84
C PHE A 103 -16.13 -6.26 -8.96
N LEU A 104 -15.95 -5.81 -10.21
CA LEU A 104 -15.81 -6.70 -11.37
C LEU A 104 -14.59 -7.61 -11.24
N PHE A 105 -13.45 -7.09 -10.76
CA PHE A 105 -12.26 -7.89 -10.54
C PHE A 105 -12.50 -9.02 -9.51
N ILE A 106 -13.17 -8.70 -8.40
CA ILE A 106 -13.49 -9.68 -7.34
C ILE A 106 -14.47 -10.75 -7.87
N VAL A 107 -15.52 -10.36 -8.58
CA VAL A 107 -16.56 -11.30 -9.03
C VAL A 107 -16.11 -12.10 -10.24
N LEU A 108 -15.47 -11.46 -11.22
CA LEU A 108 -15.10 -12.11 -12.48
C LEU A 108 -13.78 -12.85 -12.36
N ILE A 109 -12.71 -12.19 -11.92
CA ILE A 109 -11.36 -12.77 -11.93
C ILE A 109 -11.19 -13.70 -10.73
N LEU A 110 -11.36 -13.19 -9.51
CA LEU A 110 -11.27 -14.04 -8.31
C LEU A 110 -12.38 -15.11 -8.31
N GLY A 111 -13.60 -14.77 -8.77
CA GLY A 111 -14.68 -15.74 -8.90
C GLY A 111 -14.40 -16.83 -9.94
N ALA A 112 -13.80 -16.50 -11.10
CA ALA A 112 -13.40 -17.50 -12.08
C ALA A 112 -12.31 -18.43 -11.54
N ILE A 113 -11.30 -17.88 -10.85
CA ILE A 113 -10.24 -18.66 -10.20
C ILE A 113 -10.84 -19.58 -9.15
N ALA A 114 -11.69 -19.06 -8.26
CA ALA A 114 -12.34 -19.87 -7.21
C ALA A 114 -13.19 -21.01 -7.80
N LYS A 115 -13.93 -20.74 -8.89
CA LYS A 115 -14.69 -21.76 -9.61
C LYS A 115 -13.78 -22.83 -10.23
N PHE A 116 -12.61 -22.45 -10.74
CA PHE A 116 -11.62 -23.39 -11.28
C PHE A 116 -11.10 -24.36 -10.20
N TYR A 117 -10.89 -23.84 -8.98
CA TYR A 117 -10.50 -24.64 -7.81
C TYR A 117 -11.69 -25.24 -7.03
N HIS A 118 -12.91 -25.21 -7.60
CA HIS A 118 -14.14 -25.75 -6.99
C HIS A 118 -14.51 -25.14 -5.62
N PHE A 119 -14.06 -23.92 -5.33
CA PHE A 119 -14.41 -23.19 -4.11
C PHE A 119 -15.44 -22.09 -4.40
N ASN A 120 -16.42 -21.89 -3.51
CA ASN A 120 -17.42 -20.84 -3.68
C ASN A 120 -16.84 -19.49 -3.25
N ILE A 121 -16.67 -18.57 -4.20
CA ILE A 121 -16.14 -17.22 -3.96
C ILE A 121 -16.93 -16.46 -2.89
N PHE A 122 -18.25 -16.68 -2.81
CA PHE A 122 -19.09 -16.03 -1.80
C PHE A 122 -18.86 -16.59 -0.39
N SER A 123 -18.51 -17.87 -0.26
CA SER A 123 -18.07 -18.42 1.03
C SER A 123 -16.70 -17.90 1.43
N PHE A 124 -15.79 -17.73 0.45
CA PHE A 124 -14.47 -17.14 0.71
C PHE A 124 -14.56 -15.67 1.16
N LEU A 125 -15.36 -14.86 0.45
CA LEU A 125 -15.67 -13.48 0.85
C LEU A 125 -16.36 -13.41 2.22
N LYS A 126 -17.20 -14.39 2.56
CA LYS A 126 -17.83 -14.47 3.88
C LYS A 126 -16.84 -14.86 4.98
N TYR A 127 -15.87 -15.72 4.66
CA TYR A 127 -14.81 -16.15 5.57
C TYR A 127 -13.83 -15.00 5.87
N ILE A 128 -13.43 -14.26 4.85
CA ILE A 128 -12.50 -13.10 4.97
C ILE A 128 -13.29 -11.80 5.21
N LYS A 129 -14.57 -11.87 5.57
CA LYS A 129 -15.38 -10.66 5.80
C LYS A 129 -14.83 -9.85 6.96
N ASP A 130 -14.39 -10.51 8.03
CA ASP A 130 -13.87 -9.84 9.22
C ASP A 130 -12.52 -9.18 8.93
N GLU A 131 -11.66 -9.82 8.14
CA GLU A 131 -10.42 -9.25 7.58
C GLU A 131 -10.69 -8.04 6.68
N ILE A 132 -11.64 -8.14 5.73
CA ILE A 132 -12.00 -7.02 4.85
C ILE A 132 -12.56 -5.85 5.67
N LEU A 133 -13.39 -6.13 6.68
CA LEU A 133 -13.92 -5.11 7.59
C LEU A 133 -12.83 -4.51 8.48
N LEU A 134 -11.86 -5.31 8.91
CA LEU A 134 -10.72 -4.85 9.69
C LEU A 134 -9.80 -3.96 8.85
N VAL A 135 -9.49 -4.35 7.61
CA VAL A 135 -8.71 -3.53 6.66
C VAL A 135 -9.44 -2.25 6.28
N LEU A 136 -10.76 -2.31 6.04
CA LEU A 136 -11.56 -1.10 5.78
C LEU A 136 -11.64 -0.18 7.00
N GLY A 137 -11.75 -0.76 8.21
CA GLY A 137 -11.86 0.00 9.46
C GLY A 137 -10.53 0.59 9.92
N THR A 138 -9.41 -0.07 9.64
CA THR A 138 -8.07 0.36 10.06
C THR A 138 -7.31 1.12 8.96
N SER A 139 -7.73 1.03 7.70
CA SER A 139 -7.04 1.59 6.52
C SER A 139 -5.54 1.28 6.48
N SER A 140 -5.11 0.25 7.19
CA SER A 140 -3.71 -0.07 7.42
C SER A 140 -3.48 -1.50 6.98
N SER A 141 -2.79 -1.67 5.86
CA SER A 141 -2.40 -2.96 5.28
C SER A 141 -1.40 -3.76 6.15
N GLU A 142 -1.21 -3.36 7.41
CA GLU A 142 -0.26 -3.94 8.37
C GLU A 142 -0.96 -4.67 9.52
N SER A 143 -2.29 -4.54 9.64
CA SER A 143 -3.10 -5.30 10.60
C SER A 143 -3.80 -6.52 9.99
N ALA A 144 -3.52 -6.82 8.72
CA ALA A 144 -3.96 -8.02 8.00
C ALA A 144 -2.75 -8.89 7.61
#